data_AF-A0A3S0TQM4-F1
#
_entry.id   AF-A0A3S0TQM4-F1
#
_cell.length_a   1.000
_cell.length_b   1.000
_cell.length_c   1.000
_cell.angle_alpha   90.00
_cell.angle_beta   90.00
_cell.angle_gamma   90.00
#
_symmetry.space_group_name_H-M   'P 1'
#
loop_
_entity.id
_entity.type
_entity.pdbx_description
1 polymer ?
#
loop_
_entity_poly.entity_id
_entity_poly.type
_entity_poly.pdbx_seq_one_letter_code
_entity_poly.pdbx_strand_id
1 'polypeptide(L)'
;MTDRSAAQFAGHTVVYRGVRYTIDANDDVPDLLPDGTGMLLAHNRRGDLMALAVLVQDGRITRAATLRGPWADVTTEEPGT
;
A
#
# COMPACT_ATOMS: atom_id res chain seq x y z
N MET A 1 20.98 2.94 -5.28
CA MET A 1 20.07 3.66 -4.38
C MET A 1 18.75 2.92 -4.48
N THR A 2 18.26 2.31 -3.39
CA THR A 2 16.97 1.60 -3.44
C THR A 2 15.87 2.61 -3.73
N ASP A 3 15.06 2.37 -4.76
CA ASP A 3 13.88 3.18 -5.04
C ASP A 3 12.92 3.06 -3.85
N ARG A 4 12.57 4.20 -3.26
CA ARG A 4 11.68 4.31 -2.10
C ARG A 4 10.38 5.02 -2.47
N SER A 5 10.14 5.22 -3.76
CA SER A 5 8.96 5.92 -4.22
C SER A 5 7.71 5.12 -3.92
N ALA A 6 6.76 5.75 -3.22
CA ALA A 6 5.42 5.20 -3.07
C ALA A 6 4.70 5.02 -4.42
N ALA A 7 5.05 5.86 -5.41
CA ALA A 7 4.45 5.86 -6.74
C ALA A 7 4.66 4.53 -7.49
N GLN A 8 5.71 3.77 -7.17
CA GLN A 8 5.93 2.46 -7.79
C GLN A 8 4.79 1.45 -7.51
N PHE A 9 4.00 1.68 -6.46
CA PHE A 9 2.86 0.83 -6.11
C PHE A 9 1.53 1.31 -6.65
N ALA A 10 1.50 2.41 -7.42
CA ALA A 10 0.29 2.89 -8.06
C ALA A 10 -0.45 1.77 -8.81
N GLY A 11 -1.76 1.67 -8.61
CA GLY A 11 -2.62 0.65 -9.22
C GLY A 11 -2.49 -0.76 -8.65
N HIS A 12 -1.50 -1.05 -7.79
CA HIS A 12 -1.38 -2.35 -7.14
C HIS A 12 -2.55 -2.57 -6.18
N THR A 13 -2.96 -3.83 -6.03
CA THR A 13 -3.97 -4.20 -5.04
C THR A 13 -3.33 -4.84 -3.82
N VAL A 14 -3.56 -4.25 -2.65
CA VAL A 14 -3.23 -4.84 -1.35
C VAL A 14 -4.46 -5.56 -0.81
N VAL A 15 -4.31 -6.86 -0.55
CA VAL A 15 -5.34 -7.67 0.10
C VAL A 15 -5.05 -7.73 1.60
N TYR A 16 -5.71 -6.84 2.35
CA TYR A 16 -5.60 -6.74 3.80
C TYR A 16 -6.78 -7.45 4.47
N ARG A 17 -6.50 -8.56 5.17
CA ARG A 17 -7.51 -9.36 5.91
C ARG A 17 -8.75 -9.72 5.06
N GLY A 18 -8.53 -10.04 3.79
CA GLY A 18 -9.60 -10.39 2.82
C GLY A 18 -10.30 -9.19 2.16
N VAL A 19 -9.95 -7.96 2.53
CA VAL A 19 -10.46 -6.73 1.90
C VAL A 19 -9.42 -6.24 0.90
N ARG A 20 -9.89 -5.90 -0.31
CA ARG A 20 -9.05 -5.39 -1.40
C ARG A 20 -8.99 -3.87 -1.36
N TYR A 21 -7.77 -3.35 -1.48
CA TYR A 21 -7.46 -1.92 -1.58
C TYR A 21 -6.57 -1.68 -2.79
N THR A 22 -7.03 -0.87 -3.74
CA THR A 22 -6.23 -0.48 -4.91
C THR A 22 -5.51 0.83 -4.61
N ILE A 23 -4.19 0.82 -4.68
CA ILE A 23 -3.36 1.98 -4.38
C ILE A 23 -3.59 3.06 -5.43
N ASP A 24 -3.85 4.27 -4.96
CA ASP A 24 -4.07 5.43 -5.81
C ASP A 24 -2.77 5.84 -6.50
N ALA A 25 -2.89 6.38 -7.71
CA ALA A 25 -1.77 6.76 -8.56
C ALA A 25 -1.31 8.21 -8.33
N ASN A 26 -1.60 8.77 -7.16
CA ASN A 26 -1.30 10.17 -6.89
C ASN A 26 0.17 10.38 -6.49
N ASP A 27 0.87 11.27 -7.19
CA ASP A 27 2.27 11.66 -6.96
C ASP A 27 2.48 12.43 -5.63
N ASP A 28 1.40 12.82 -4.95
CA ASP A 28 1.45 13.54 -3.67
C ASP A 28 1.67 12.63 -2.45
N VAL A 29 1.79 11.31 -2.64
CA VAL A 29 2.02 10.38 -1.53
C VAL A 29 3.50 10.42 -1.13
N PRO A 30 3.82 10.74 0.14
CA PRO A 30 5.20 10.83 0.58
C PRO A 30 5.93 9.49 0.42
N ASP A 31 7.21 9.57 0.06
CA ASP A 31 8.10 8.42 -0.07
C ASP A 31 8.18 7.59 1.23
N LEU A 32 8.60 6.33 1.08
CA LEU A 32 8.82 5.44 2.20
C LEU A 32 9.97 5.94 3.09
N LEU A 33 9.79 5.76 4.40
CA LEU A 33 10.82 6.00 5.41
C LEU A 33 12.01 5.04 5.23
N PRO A 34 13.19 5.36 5.81
CA PRO A 34 14.38 4.52 5.68
C PRO A 34 14.23 3.07 6.15
N ASP A 35 13.29 2.81 7.04
CA ASP A 35 12.96 1.47 7.56
C ASP A 35 11.97 0.69 6.65
N GLY A 36 11.57 1.27 5.53
CA GLY A 36 10.62 0.69 4.57
C GLY A 36 9.16 0.91 4.95
N THR A 37 8.86 1.60 6.06
CA THR A 37 7.48 1.94 6.41
C THR A 37 7.01 3.20 5.68
N GLY A 38 5.70 3.33 5.47
CA GLY A 38 5.13 4.52 4.85
C GLY A 38 3.61 4.54 4.91
N MET A 39 3.04 5.60 4.34
CA MET A 39 1.59 5.74 4.18
C MET A 39 1.25 5.74 2.70
N LEU A 40 0.27 4.95 2.29
CA LEU A 40 -0.30 4.95 0.94
C LEU A 40 -1.77 5.33 0.98
N LEU A 41 -2.23 6.02 -0.06
CA LEU A 41 -3.65 6.20 -0.31
C LEU A 41 -4.16 5.06 -1.20
N ALA A 42 -5.32 4.51 -0.87
CA ALA A 42 -5.91 3.40 -1.60
C ALA A 42 -7.44 3.42 -1.54
N HIS A 43 -8.09 2.99 -2.61
CA HIS A 43 -9.54 2.83 -2.67
C HIS A 43 -9.94 1.41 -2.29
N ASN A 44 -10.93 1.28 -1.40
CA ASN A 44 -11.56 -0.02 -1.15
C ASN A 44 -12.50 -0.41 -2.32
N ARG A 45 -13.08 -1.62 -2.30
CA ARG A 45 -14.06 -2.09 -3.31
C ARG A 45 -15.30 -1.19 -3.47
N ARG A 46 -15.63 -0.37 -2.48
CA ARG A 46 -16.76 0.58 -2.53
C ARG A 46 -16.37 1.93 -3.17
N GLY A 47 -15.09 2.13 -3.46
CA GLY A 47 -14.55 3.38 -3.98
C GLY A 47 -14.12 4.37 -2.89
N ASP A 48 -14.24 4.01 -1.60
CA ASP A 48 -13.85 4.92 -0.52
C ASP A 48 -12.33 5.04 -0.46
N LEU A 49 -11.82 6.28 -0.44
CA LEU A 49 -10.41 6.57 -0.25
C LEU A 49 -10.00 6.33 1.20
N MET A 50 -8.91 5.60 1.39
CA MET A 50 -8.39 5.22 2.70
C MET A 50 -6.87 5.35 2.75
N ALA A 51 -6.36 5.66 3.94
CA ALA A 51 -4.94 5.61 4.21
C ALA A 51 -4.55 4.23 4.75
N LEU A 52 -3.51 3.64 4.17
CA LEU A 52 -2.87 2.40 4.61
C LEU A 52 -1.48 2.73 5.15
N ALA A 53 -1.18 2.30 6.37
CA ALA A 53 0.21 2.18 6.79
C ALA A 53 0.77 0.90 6.18
N VAL A 54 1.95 0.96 5.58
CA VAL A 54 2.58 -0.19 4.90
C VAL A 54 3.99 -0.43 5.40
N LEU A 55 4.42 -1.68 5.30
CA LEU A 55 5.82 -2.08 5.41
C LEU A 55 6.23 -2.70 4.08
N VAL A 56 7.30 -2.15 3.51
CA VAL A 56 7.88 -2.62 2.25
C VAL A 56 9.20 -3.32 2.53
N GLN A 57 9.33 -4.55 2.03
CA GLN A 57 10.54 -5.35 2.11
C GLN A 57 10.80 -5.93 0.73
N ASP A 58 12.04 -5.86 0.27
CA ASP A 58 12.47 -6.40 -1.04
C ASP A 58 11.58 -5.95 -2.22
N GLY A 59 11.15 -4.68 -2.20
CA GLY A 59 10.31 -4.09 -3.26
C GLY A 59 8.84 -4.53 -3.24
N ARG A 60 8.37 -5.21 -2.19
CA ARG A 60 6.97 -5.65 -2.05
C ARG A 60 6.37 -5.14 -0.74
N ILE A 61 5.07 -4.83 -0.76
CA ILE A 61 4.33 -4.55 0.47
C ILE A 61 4.07 -5.88 1.18
N THR A 62 4.71 -6.10 2.31
CA THR A 62 4.58 -7.38 3.06
C THR A 62 3.57 -7.29 4.18
N ARG A 63 3.38 -6.10 4.75
CA ARG A 63 2.39 -5.86 5.82
C ARG A 63 1.66 -4.55 5.60
N ALA A 64 0.43 -4.48 6.08
CA ALA A 64 -0.34 -3.24 6.13
C ALA A 64 -1.17 -3.14 7.42
N ALA A 65 -1.49 -1.91 7.79
CA ALA A 65 -2.50 -1.58 8.79
C ALA A 65 -3.44 -0.50 8.24
N THR A 66 -4.64 -0.45 8.79
CA THR A 66 -5.60 0.63 8.50
C THR A 66 -5.80 1.45 9.76
N LEU A 67 -6.40 2.64 9.65
CA LEU A 67 -6.77 3.44 10.82
C LEU A 67 -7.63 2.68 11.85
N ARG A 68 -8.35 1.63 11.42
CA ARG A 68 -9.28 0.85 12.25
C ARG A 68 -8.83 -0.60 12.46
N GLY A 69 -7.62 -0.95 12.05
CA GLY A 69 -7.16 -2.33 12.03
C GLY A 69 -5.68 -2.47 12.32
N PRO A 70 -5.28 -3.55 13.03
CA PRO A 70 -3.88 -3.77 13.38
C PRO A 70 -3.04 -4.11 12.14
N TRP A 71 -1.72 -4.09 12.30
CA TRP A 71 -0.81 -4.65 11.31
C TRP A 71 -1.12 -6.12 11.04
N ALA A 72 -1.24 -6.46 9.76
CA ALA A 72 -1.40 -7.82 9.29
C ALA A 72 -0.53 -8.05 8.05
N ASP A 73 -0.20 -9.32 7.80
CA ASP A 73 0.41 -9.73 6.55
C ASP A 73 -0.59 -9.53 5.40
N VAL A 74 -0.06 -9.19 4.23
CA VAL A 74 -0.88 -8.90 3.06
C VAL A 74 -0.34 -9.60 1.81
N THR A 75 -1.24 -9.78 0.85
CA THR A 75 -0.86 -10.09 -0.53
C THR A 75 -0.88 -8.81 -1.35
N THR A 76 0.14 -8.60 -2.18
CA THR A 76 0.17 -7.53 -3.19
C THR A 76 0.04 -8.13 -4.58
N GLU A 77 -0.91 -7.62 -5.33
CA GLU A 77 -1.17 -7.98 -6.72
C GLU A 77 -0.83 -6.80 -7.62
N GLU A 78 -0.18 -7.06 -8.75
CA GLU A 78 0.21 -6.05 -9.73
C GLU A 78 -1.01 -5.56 -10.53
N PRO A 79 -0.97 -4.34 -11.10
CA PRO A 79 -2.07 -3.81 -11.90
C PRO A 79 -2.38 -4.73 -13.08
N GLY A 80 -3.64 -5.16 -13.22
CA GLY A 80 -4.10 -5.95 -14.38
C GLY A 80 -3.96 -7.48 -14.25
N THR A 81 -3.68 -8.00 -13.05
CA THR A 81 -3.68 -9.44 -12.75
C THR A 81 -5.08 -9.98 -12.43
#